data_AF-A0A937X556-F1
#
_entry.id   AF-A0A937X556-F1
#
_cell.length_a   1.000
_cell.length_b   1.000
_cell.length_c   1.000
_cell.angle_alpha   90.00
_cell.angle_beta   90.00
_cell.angle_gamma   90.00
#
_symmetry.space_group_name_H-M   'P 1'
#
loop_
_entity.id
_entity.type
_entity.pdbx_description
1 polymer ?
#
loop_
_entity_poly.entity_id
_entity_poly.type
_entity_poly.pdbx_seq_one_letter_code
_entity_poly.pdbx_strand_id
1 'polypeptide(L)'
;MKLPLEWLLSQFEAREGTIDPDAIAQCLMASGFELEGVAFVRPGLETVVTGKLLTADPHPNADRLRVCQTDIGRDQPLQIITAAPNVNAGDIVPVALVGSRLPSGKDIGEAKMRGVDSFGMFCSAVELGLDAADAGHRGRLRETLVKARGDISGDELEQAVDLCFEFVMVLPASTGLGQPIANVLGLGDAVLDVAITANRGDALSLRGLSRELAAYDLAPIKWRELPSPDSRSGTPEVVIRLDDPELCPRYAGQVVRGVKVGPAPDWLAKRLELSGIRAINNIVDAMNYVMLDCGQPLHAFDLAKLSGPVAARRARPGERIVTLDEQDRELAAGMLVIADDRGAVAIAGVMGGKDSAVSGTTTDILIESAFFNPSSVRRTAKQLGLSSESSYRFERGVDPENTGRVLERAAQLVVELAGGTLSGPQVDVRHEGFPQELVVALRPSRTEKILGLEVPETQQQASLARLGFEEVPGHAALPA
;
A
#
# COMPACT_ATOMS: atom_id res chain seq x y z
N MET A 1 -6.87 -8.73 1.66
CA MET A 1 -5.57 -8.02 1.70
C MET A 1 -5.90 -6.56 1.62
N LYS A 2 -5.57 -5.80 2.66
CA LYS A 2 -5.92 -4.39 2.77
C LYS A 2 -4.83 -3.52 2.17
N LEU A 3 -5.22 -2.58 1.32
CA LEU A 3 -4.29 -1.69 0.62
C LEU A 3 -4.87 -0.28 0.47
N PRO A 4 -4.12 0.76 0.87
CA PRO A 4 -4.46 2.15 0.54
C PRO A 4 -4.45 2.35 -0.97
N LEU A 5 -5.55 2.88 -1.50
CA LEU A 5 -5.73 3.16 -2.91
C LEU A 5 -4.70 4.18 -3.39
N GLU A 6 -4.42 5.23 -2.62
CA GLU A 6 -3.38 6.21 -3.00
C GLU A 6 -2.01 5.55 -3.18
N TRP A 7 -1.69 4.54 -2.34
CA TRP A 7 -0.42 3.83 -2.45
C TRP A 7 -0.39 2.94 -3.70
N LEU A 8 -1.48 2.24 -4.00
CA LEU A 8 -1.63 1.47 -5.24
C LEU A 8 -1.52 2.37 -6.49
N LEU A 9 -2.20 3.51 -6.48
CA LEU A 9 -2.18 4.48 -7.59
C LEU A 9 -0.80 5.13 -7.78
N SER A 10 0.00 5.25 -6.71
CA SER A 10 1.37 5.77 -6.80
C SER A 10 2.33 4.91 -7.64
N GLN A 11 1.91 3.70 -8.01
CA GLN A 11 2.63 2.80 -8.92
C GLN A 11 2.40 3.15 -10.39
N PHE A 12 1.50 4.08 -10.72
CA PHE A 12 1.19 4.49 -12.08
C PHE A 12 1.73 5.88 -12.38
N GLU A 13 1.96 6.19 -13.66
CA GLU A 13 2.26 7.55 -14.09
C GLU A 13 1.06 8.48 -13.81
N ALA A 14 1.35 9.71 -13.40
CA ALA A 14 0.32 10.71 -13.17
C ALA A 14 -0.40 11.01 -14.49
N ARG A 15 -1.70 10.72 -14.57
CA ARG A 15 -2.57 11.15 -15.67
C ARG A 15 -3.28 12.45 -15.29
N GLU A 16 -3.61 13.26 -16.29
CA GLU A 16 -4.59 14.33 -16.12
C GLU A 16 -5.95 13.70 -15.79
N GLY A 17 -6.39 13.82 -14.54
CA GLY A 17 -7.64 13.26 -14.05
C GLY A 17 -7.45 12.36 -12.82
N THR A 18 -8.45 12.33 -11.94
CA THR A 18 -8.51 11.39 -10.81
C THR A 18 -8.93 10.02 -11.34
N ILE A 19 -8.12 9.00 -11.06
CA ILE A 19 -8.54 7.61 -11.28
C ILE A 19 -9.66 7.30 -10.29
N ASP A 20 -10.83 6.96 -10.80
CA ASP A 20 -12.01 6.63 -10.02
C ASP A 20 -11.79 5.33 -9.22
N PRO A 21 -11.91 5.35 -7.87
CA PRO A 21 -11.85 4.15 -7.03
C PRO A 21 -12.77 3.02 -7.51
N ASP A 22 -13.96 3.36 -7.99
CA ASP A 22 -14.94 2.36 -8.46
C ASP A 22 -14.48 1.70 -9.77
N ALA A 23 -13.77 2.43 -10.62
CA ALA A 23 -13.16 1.87 -11.84
C ALA A 23 -12.03 0.88 -11.49
N ILE A 24 -11.17 1.22 -10.53
CA ILE A 24 -10.14 0.30 -10.03
C ILE A 24 -10.77 -0.95 -9.45
N ALA A 25 -11.81 -0.79 -8.61
CA ALA A 25 -12.55 -1.89 -8.03
C ALA A 25 -13.13 -2.81 -9.11
N GLN A 26 -13.78 -2.24 -10.13
CA GLN A 26 -14.33 -2.99 -11.26
C GLN A 26 -13.26 -3.75 -12.04
N CYS A 27 -12.10 -3.14 -12.29
CA CYS A 27 -10.98 -3.81 -12.97
C CYS A 27 -10.45 -4.99 -12.14
N LEU A 28 -10.24 -4.81 -10.84
CA LEU A 28 -9.82 -5.91 -9.96
C LEU A 28 -10.85 -7.06 -9.96
N MET A 29 -12.14 -6.74 -9.91
CA MET A 29 -13.20 -7.73 -10.00
C MET A 29 -13.22 -8.45 -11.35
N ALA A 30 -13.02 -7.73 -12.45
CA ALA A 30 -12.91 -8.30 -13.78
C ALA A 30 -11.67 -9.19 -13.95
N SER A 31 -10.57 -8.92 -13.22
CA SER A 31 -9.37 -9.77 -13.14
C SER A 31 -9.60 -11.07 -12.33
N GLY A 32 -10.77 -11.23 -11.72
CA GLY A 32 -11.10 -12.39 -10.89
C GLY A 32 -10.74 -12.26 -9.42
N PHE A 33 -10.46 -11.05 -8.94
CA PHE A 33 -10.34 -10.78 -7.50
C PHE A 33 -11.72 -10.44 -6.91
N GLU A 34 -11.97 -10.85 -5.68
CA GLU A 34 -13.17 -10.40 -4.95
C GLU A 34 -12.81 -9.21 -4.05
N LEU A 35 -13.72 -8.26 -3.91
CA LEU A 35 -13.58 -7.17 -2.93
C LEU A 35 -14.45 -7.48 -1.72
N GLU A 36 -13.81 -7.64 -0.57
CA GLU A 36 -14.51 -7.80 0.71
C GLU A 36 -15.07 -6.47 1.20
N GLY A 37 -14.48 -5.35 0.78
CA GLY A 37 -15.00 -4.01 1.04
C GLY A 37 -14.08 -2.88 0.58
N VAL A 38 -14.63 -1.67 0.62
CA VAL A 38 -13.90 -0.40 0.41
C VAL A 38 -14.18 0.50 1.61
N ALA A 39 -13.14 0.89 2.34
CA ALA A 39 -13.26 1.72 3.54
C ALA A 39 -12.55 3.06 3.35
N PHE A 40 -13.27 4.18 3.51
CA PHE A 40 -12.68 5.51 3.38
C PHE A 40 -11.85 5.87 4.62
N VAL A 41 -10.62 6.36 4.41
CA VAL A 41 -9.62 6.62 5.45
C VAL A 41 -9.96 7.82 6.34
N ARG A 42 -10.81 8.74 5.87
CA ARG A 42 -11.27 9.92 6.63
C ARG A 42 -12.74 9.79 6.99
N PRO A 43 -13.07 9.17 8.14
CA PRO A 43 -14.42 9.22 8.67
C PRO A 43 -14.83 10.66 8.95
N GLY A 44 -16.07 11.01 8.61
CA GLY A 44 -16.63 12.35 8.79
C GLY A 44 -16.81 13.17 7.53
N LEU A 45 -16.26 12.71 6.39
CA LEU A 45 -16.45 13.36 5.09
C LEU A 45 -17.58 12.74 4.25
N GLU A 46 -18.17 11.62 4.68
CA GLU A 46 -19.19 10.86 3.93
C GLU A 46 -20.49 11.65 3.74
N THR A 47 -20.76 12.57 4.65
CA THR A 47 -21.97 13.41 4.67
C THR A 47 -21.68 14.85 4.29
N VAL A 48 -20.48 15.13 3.77
CA VAL A 48 -20.10 16.44 3.25
C VAL A 48 -20.18 16.40 1.74
N VAL A 49 -21.06 17.21 1.16
CA VAL A 49 -21.34 17.25 -0.29
C VAL A 49 -21.05 18.62 -0.87
N THR A 50 -20.91 18.73 -2.19
CA THR A 50 -20.86 20.02 -2.87
C THR A 50 -22.25 20.65 -2.96
N GLY A 51 -22.33 21.96 -2.77
CA GLY A 51 -23.56 22.72 -2.93
C GLY A 51 -23.32 24.10 -3.54
N LYS A 52 -24.28 24.58 -4.33
CA LYS A 52 -24.27 25.90 -4.94
C LYS A 52 -25.16 26.87 -4.18
N LEU A 53 -24.61 28.01 -3.77
CA LEU A 53 -25.40 29.07 -3.15
C LEU A 53 -26.31 29.70 -4.21
N LEU A 54 -27.62 29.54 -4.07
CA LEU A 54 -28.63 30.20 -4.92
C LEU A 54 -28.82 31.65 -4.49
N THR A 55 -28.94 31.88 -3.17
CA THR A 55 -29.01 33.22 -2.57
C THR A 55 -28.12 33.30 -1.34
N ALA A 56 -27.78 34.52 -0.93
CA ALA A 56 -27.01 34.79 0.27
C ALA A 56 -27.44 36.15 0.84
N ASP A 57 -28.61 36.16 1.49
CA ASP A 57 -29.29 37.38 1.92
C ASP A 57 -28.84 37.81 3.33
N PRO A 58 -28.87 39.11 3.67
CA PRO A 58 -28.58 39.56 5.03
C PRO A 58 -29.50 38.91 6.05
N HIS A 59 -28.95 38.46 7.17
CA HIS A 59 -29.75 37.84 8.23
C HIS A 59 -30.65 38.89 8.91
N PRO A 60 -31.96 38.64 9.10
CA PRO A 60 -32.92 39.64 9.56
C PRO A 60 -32.63 40.18 10.97
N ASN A 61 -31.99 39.36 11.80
CA ASN A 61 -31.72 39.66 13.21
C ASN A 61 -30.21 39.71 13.55
N ALA A 62 -29.30 39.79 12.58
CA ALA A 62 -27.85 39.80 12.85
C ALA A 62 -27.01 40.36 11.69
N ASP A 63 -26.21 41.41 11.97
CA ASP A 63 -25.45 42.13 10.94
C ASP A 63 -24.30 41.34 10.30
N ARG A 64 -23.80 40.31 10.99
CA ARG A 64 -22.64 39.50 10.55
C ARG A 64 -23.03 38.15 9.98
N LEU A 65 -24.32 37.84 9.92
CA LEU A 65 -24.81 36.55 9.42
C LEU A 65 -25.52 36.75 8.09
N ARG A 66 -25.49 35.70 7.28
CA ARG A 66 -26.24 35.60 6.03
C ARG A 66 -27.11 34.35 6.05
N VAL A 67 -28.27 34.44 5.43
CA VAL A 67 -29.17 33.31 5.19
C VAL A 67 -28.98 32.89 3.74
N CYS A 68 -28.47 31.67 3.54
CA CYS A 68 -28.17 31.14 2.23
C CYS A 68 -29.13 30.02 1.85
N GLN A 69 -29.74 30.10 0.67
CA GLN A 69 -30.42 28.97 0.04
C GLN A 69 -29.42 28.22 -0.82
N THR A 70 -29.20 26.94 -0.56
CA THR A 70 -28.11 26.16 -1.16
C THR A 70 -28.65 24.94 -1.89
N ASP A 71 -28.41 24.86 -3.19
CA ASP A 71 -28.72 23.67 -4.00
C ASP A 71 -27.61 22.63 -3.82
N ILE A 72 -27.96 21.48 -3.25
CA ILE A 72 -27.07 20.34 -3.03
C ILE A 72 -27.39 19.16 -3.96
N GLY A 73 -28.06 19.41 -5.10
CA GLY A 73 -28.48 18.37 -6.03
C GLY A 73 -29.67 17.54 -5.54
N ARG A 74 -30.57 18.15 -4.75
CA ARG A 74 -31.81 17.53 -4.25
C ARG A 74 -33.04 18.34 -4.70
N ASP A 75 -34.23 17.78 -4.53
CA ASP A 75 -35.49 18.42 -4.96
C ASP A 75 -35.74 19.79 -4.33
N GLN A 76 -35.23 20.04 -3.11
CA GLN A 76 -35.38 21.31 -2.40
C GLN A 76 -34.03 21.88 -1.93
N PRO A 77 -33.81 23.19 -2.09
CA PRO A 77 -32.64 23.86 -1.53
C PRO A 77 -32.60 23.77 0.00
N LEU A 78 -31.38 23.76 0.54
CA LEU A 78 -31.09 23.70 1.96
C LEU A 78 -30.80 25.11 2.49
N GLN A 79 -31.48 25.51 3.56
CA GLN A 79 -31.19 26.78 4.24
C GLN A 79 -30.02 26.62 5.21
N ILE A 80 -28.95 27.38 4.98
CA ILE A 80 -27.75 27.38 5.82
C ILE A 80 -27.41 28.82 6.22
N ILE A 81 -27.09 29.02 7.49
CA ILE A 81 -26.64 30.30 8.02
C ILE A 81 -25.13 30.31 8.11
N THR A 82 -24.50 31.38 7.62
CA THR A 82 -23.03 31.52 7.64
C THR A 82 -22.60 32.90 8.09
N ALA A 83 -21.44 32.96 8.74
CA ALA A 83 -20.72 34.19 9.06
C ALA A 83 -19.53 34.43 8.10
N ALA A 84 -19.28 33.51 7.17
CA ALA A 84 -18.14 33.59 6.28
C ALA A 84 -18.27 34.80 5.34
N PRO A 85 -17.28 35.71 5.30
CA PRO A 85 -17.38 36.92 4.50
C PRO A 85 -17.13 36.67 3.00
N ASN A 86 -16.57 35.51 2.65
CA ASN A 86 -16.02 35.22 1.33
C ASN A 86 -16.93 34.38 0.42
N VAL A 87 -18.18 34.10 0.85
CA VAL A 87 -19.14 33.33 0.05
C VAL A 87 -20.22 34.22 -0.55
N ASN A 88 -20.63 33.96 -1.78
CA ASN A 88 -21.60 34.74 -2.55
C ASN A 88 -22.58 33.83 -3.30
N ALA A 89 -23.70 34.42 -3.74
CA ALA A 89 -24.62 33.72 -4.63
C ALA A 89 -23.88 33.32 -5.92
N GLY A 90 -24.04 32.07 -6.34
CA GLY A 90 -23.35 31.45 -7.46
C GLY A 90 -22.17 30.56 -7.06
N ASP A 91 -21.58 30.75 -5.88
CA ASP A 91 -20.43 29.98 -5.43
C ASP A 91 -20.79 28.52 -5.17
N ILE A 92 -19.84 27.62 -5.49
CA ILE A 92 -19.91 26.21 -5.12
C ILE A 92 -19.02 26.00 -3.89
N VAL A 93 -19.54 25.36 -2.86
CA VAL A 93 -18.84 25.17 -1.58
C VAL A 93 -19.06 23.76 -1.03
N PRO A 94 -18.18 23.27 -0.13
CA PRO A 94 -18.45 22.07 0.65
C PRO A 94 -19.52 22.34 1.72
N VAL A 95 -20.52 21.46 1.80
CA VAL A 95 -21.67 21.53 2.69
C VAL A 95 -21.70 20.28 3.57
N ALA A 96 -21.44 20.45 4.87
CA ALA A 96 -21.68 19.42 5.86
C ALA A 96 -23.16 19.38 6.24
N LEU A 97 -23.78 18.21 6.06
CA LEU A 97 -25.19 18.00 6.32
C LEU A 97 -25.45 17.78 7.82
N VAL A 98 -26.70 17.94 8.24
CA VAL A 98 -27.13 17.54 9.59
C VAL A 98 -26.81 16.05 9.79
N GLY A 99 -26.21 15.72 10.93
CA GLY A 99 -25.71 14.38 11.26
C GLY A 99 -24.22 14.17 10.92
N SER A 100 -23.56 15.11 10.24
CA SER A 100 -22.12 15.03 9.99
C SER A 100 -21.32 15.14 11.29
N ARG A 101 -20.25 14.34 11.40
CA ARG A 101 -19.18 14.53 12.40
C ARG A 101 -17.87 14.79 11.67
N LEU A 102 -17.46 16.04 11.57
CA LEU A 102 -16.34 16.45 10.74
C LEU A 102 -14.99 15.97 11.29
N PRO A 103 -13.95 15.82 10.43
CA PRO A 103 -12.60 15.46 10.86
C PRO A 103 -11.99 16.38 11.93
N SER A 104 -12.40 17.65 11.96
CA SER A 104 -12.05 18.60 13.03
C SER A 104 -12.63 18.26 14.41
N GLY A 105 -13.47 17.22 14.50
CA GLY A 105 -14.18 16.79 15.70
C GLY A 105 -15.54 17.46 15.92
N LYS A 106 -15.99 18.27 14.96
CA LYS A 106 -17.23 19.07 15.07
C LYS A 106 -18.46 18.29 14.60
N ASP A 107 -19.44 18.16 15.48
CA ASP A 107 -20.75 17.57 15.14
C ASP A 107 -21.70 18.63 14.55
N ILE A 108 -22.39 18.28 13.47
CA ILE A 108 -23.33 19.15 12.76
C ILE A 108 -24.75 18.72 13.07
N GLY A 109 -25.49 19.58 13.76
CA GLY A 109 -26.91 19.39 14.05
C GLY A 109 -27.76 20.49 13.43
N GLU A 110 -29.08 20.31 13.52
CA GLU A 110 -30.02 21.40 13.26
C GLU A 110 -29.80 22.50 14.30
N ALA A 111 -29.62 23.73 13.84
CA ALA A 111 -29.36 24.87 14.72
C ALA A 111 -30.27 26.04 14.38
N LYS A 112 -30.68 26.79 15.41
CA LYS A 112 -31.37 28.07 15.22
C LYS A 112 -30.41 29.20 15.56
N MET A 113 -29.99 29.97 14.57
CA MET A 113 -29.13 31.13 14.78
C MET A 113 -29.99 32.39 14.76
N ARG A 114 -30.09 33.07 15.91
CA ARG A 114 -30.80 34.35 16.03
C ARG A 114 -32.23 34.31 15.47
N GLY A 115 -32.92 33.19 15.66
CA GLY A 115 -34.33 32.99 15.29
C GLY A 115 -34.57 32.32 13.94
N VAL A 116 -33.53 32.17 13.11
CA VAL A 116 -33.62 31.51 11.78
C VAL A 116 -32.97 30.14 11.85
N ASP A 117 -33.58 29.14 11.22
CA ASP A 117 -33.08 27.76 11.19
C ASP A 117 -31.91 27.59 10.21
N SER A 118 -30.96 26.73 10.55
CA SER A 118 -29.80 26.34 9.73
C SER A 118 -29.69 24.82 9.73
N PHE A 119 -29.69 24.24 8.54
CA PHE A 119 -29.74 22.79 8.32
C PHE A 119 -28.43 22.23 7.78
N GLY A 120 -27.31 22.75 8.26
CA GLY A 120 -25.97 22.34 7.83
C GLY A 120 -24.95 23.45 8.05
N MET A 121 -23.77 23.27 7.46
CA MET A 121 -22.65 24.19 7.59
C MET A 121 -21.75 24.17 6.35
N PHE A 122 -21.26 25.33 5.92
CA PHE A 122 -20.20 25.40 4.92
C PHE A 122 -18.83 25.16 5.55
N CYS A 123 -17.94 24.42 4.88
CA CYS A 123 -16.67 24.00 5.48
C CYS A 123 -15.46 24.74 4.92
N SER A 124 -14.49 25.04 5.80
CA SER A 124 -13.11 25.37 5.42
C SER A 124 -12.27 24.10 5.20
N ALA A 125 -11.08 24.24 4.61
CA ALA A 125 -10.10 23.16 4.48
C ALA A 125 -9.74 22.54 5.84
N VAL A 126 -9.58 23.37 6.89
CA VAL A 126 -9.29 22.92 8.26
C VAL A 126 -10.42 22.07 8.82
N GLU A 127 -11.67 22.46 8.60
CA GLU A 127 -12.84 21.70 9.07
C GLU A 127 -12.94 20.31 8.38
N LEU A 128 -12.48 20.22 7.13
CA LEU A 128 -12.38 18.96 6.38
C LEU A 128 -11.12 18.13 6.73
N GLY A 129 -10.33 18.58 7.71
CA GLY A 129 -9.14 17.88 8.19
C GLY A 129 -7.89 18.09 7.34
N LEU A 130 -7.82 19.18 6.58
CA LEU A 130 -6.59 19.59 5.88
C LEU A 130 -5.72 20.44 6.79
N ASP A 131 -4.41 20.21 6.69
CA ASP A 131 -3.39 20.97 7.40
C ASP A 131 -2.66 21.88 6.41
N ALA A 132 -2.60 23.18 6.73
CA ALA A 132 -1.89 24.19 5.94
C ALA A 132 -0.37 23.95 5.91
N ALA A 133 0.20 23.27 6.91
CA ALA A 133 1.61 22.92 6.95
C ALA A 133 1.97 21.68 6.09
N ASP A 134 0.97 20.91 5.65
CA ASP A 134 1.17 19.71 4.83
C ASP A 134 1.20 20.07 3.33
N ALA A 135 2.37 19.91 2.73
CA ALA A 135 2.59 20.21 1.31
C ALA A 135 1.71 19.38 0.37
N GLY A 136 1.34 18.15 0.74
CA GLY A 136 0.44 17.28 -0.03
C GLY A 136 -1.03 17.72 0.08
N HIS A 137 -1.48 18.19 1.24
CA HIS A 137 -2.81 18.80 1.36
C HIS A 137 -2.93 20.07 0.52
N ARG A 138 -1.91 20.94 0.55
CA ARG A 138 -1.86 22.12 -0.31
C ARG A 138 -1.82 21.76 -1.81
N GLY A 139 -1.05 20.74 -2.18
CA GLY A 139 -0.98 20.23 -3.55
C GLY A 139 -2.33 19.80 -4.10
N ARG A 140 -3.10 19.01 -3.34
CA ARG A 140 -4.46 18.59 -3.71
C ARG A 140 -5.43 19.74 -3.89
N LEU A 141 -5.37 20.75 -3.02
CA LEU A 141 -6.17 21.96 -3.17
C LEU A 141 -5.80 22.73 -4.45
N ARG A 142 -4.51 22.89 -4.75
CA ARG A 142 -4.07 23.50 -6.02
C ARG A 142 -4.65 22.76 -7.21
N GLU A 143 -4.47 21.45 -7.28
CA GLU A 143 -4.98 20.65 -8.39
C GLU A 143 -6.48 20.82 -8.57
N THR A 144 -7.24 20.80 -7.47
CA THR A 144 -8.68 21.00 -7.49
C THR A 144 -9.07 22.39 -8.02
N LEU A 145 -8.39 23.44 -7.57
CA LEU A 145 -8.66 24.82 -7.98
C LEU A 145 -8.23 25.10 -9.43
N VAL A 146 -7.14 24.47 -9.90
CA VAL A 146 -6.60 24.62 -11.27
C VAL A 146 -7.48 23.93 -12.31
N LYS A 147 -8.02 22.72 -12.01
CA LYS A 147 -8.82 21.88 -12.93
C LYS A 147 -10.01 22.59 -13.58
N ALA A 148 -10.38 23.80 -13.14
CA ALA A 148 -11.60 24.46 -13.56
C ALA A 148 -11.50 26.00 -13.67
N ARG A 149 -10.39 26.63 -13.25
CA ARG A 149 -10.18 28.08 -13.47
C ARG A 149 -9.35 28.41 -14.72
N GLY A 150 -8.77 27.42 -15.41
CA GLY A 150 -7.94 27.68 -16.58
C GLY A 150 -6.66 28.44 -16.22
N ASP A 151 -6.29 29.46 -17.01
CA ASP A 151 -5.15 30.36 -16.79
C ASP A 151 -5.33 31.21 -15.51
N ILE A 152 -5.10 30.60 -14.34
CA ILE A 152 -4.88 31.32 -13.09
C ILE A 152 -3.37 31.51 -12.89
N SER A 153 -2.94 32.71 -12.52
CA SER A 153 -1.53 32.94 -12.22
C SER A 153 -1.11 32.20 -10.94
N GLY A 154 0.19 31.88 -10.81
CA GLY A 154 0.70 31.15 -9.64
C GLY A 154 0.42 31.84 -8.31
N ASP A 155 0.52 33.18 -8.27
CA ASP A 155 0.29 33.97 -7.06
C ASP A 155 -1.20 33.99 -6.67
N GLU A 156 -2.10 34.12 -7.65
CA GLU A 156 -3.56 34.08 -7.41
C GLU A 156 -4.01 32.70 -6.94
N LEU A 157 -3.38 31.63 -7.44
CA LEU A 157 -3.65 30.27 -6.99
C LEU A 157 -3.23 30.05 -5.55
N GLU A 158 -2.03 30.49 -5.15
CA GLU A 158 -1.58 30.38 -3.76
C GLU A 158 -2.49 31.15 -2.81
N GLN A 159 -2.88 32.37 -3.18
CA GLN A 159 -3.80 33.16 -2.38
C GLN A 159 -5.16 32.46 -2.23
N ALA A 160 -5.67 31.83 -3.29
CA ALA A 160 -6.91 31.06 -3.22
C ALA A 160 -6.77 29.82 -2.32
N VAL A 161 -5.63 29.13 -2.36
CA VAL A 161 -5.35 28.00 -1.46
C VAL A 161 -5.30 28.45 -0.01
N ASP A 162 -4.62 29.56 0.30
CA ASP A 162 -4.54 30.10 1.66
C ASP A 162 -5.91 30.47 2.23
N LEU A 163 -6.75 31.13 1.41
CA LEU A 163 -8.12 31.47 1.79
C LEU A 163 -8.98 30.24 2.14
N CYS A 164 -8.70 29.09 1.53
CA CYS A 164 -9.42 27.85 1.85
C CYS A 164 -9.12 27.37 3.28
N PHE A 165 -7.96 27.70 3.86
CA PHE A 165 -7.62 27.36 5.24
C PHE A 165 -8.15 28.38 6.25
N GLU A 166 -8.31 29.65 5.85
CA GLU A 166 -8.82 30.70 6.73
C GLU A 166 -10.36 30.80 6.75
N PHE A 167 -11.00 30.55 5.61
CA PHE A 167 -12.44 30.76 5.42
C PHE A 167 -13.12 29.56 4.74
N VAL A 168 -14.42 29.70 4.43
CA VAL A 168 -15.16 28.69 3.67
C VAL A 168 -14.48 28.47 2.32
N MET A 169 -14.28 27.21 1.97
CA MET A 169 -13.68 26.84 0.71
C MET A 169 -14.64 27.14 -0.44
N VAL A 170 -14.17 27.90 -1.43
CA VAL A 170 -14.92 28.18 -2.67
C VAL A 170 -14.33 27.33 -3.79
N LEU A 171 -15.12 26.36 -4.23
CA LEU A 171 -14.78 25.42 -5.28
C LEU A 171 -15.00 26.04 -6.66
N PRO A 172 -14.37 25.49 -7.70
CA PRO A 172 -14.59 25.97 -9.06
C PRO A 172 -16.03 25.79 -9.53
N ALA A 173 -16.51 26.70 -10.37
CA ALA A 173 -17.91 26.74 -10.83
C ALA A 173 -18.34 25.53 -11.68
N SER A 174 -17.40 24.77 -12.25
CA SER A 174 -17.68 23.54 -13.01
C SER A 174 -17.82 22.29 -12.12
N THR A 175 -17.62 22.40 -10.81
CA THR A 175 -17.75 21.27 -9.88
C THR A 175 -19.20 20.78 -9.86
N GLY A 176 -19.42 19.47 -9.98
CA GLY A 176 -20.77 18.89 -9.93
C GLY A 176 -21.43 19.11 -8.56
N LEU A 177 -22.75 19.22 -8.52
CA LEU A 177 -23.53 19.40 -7.28
C LEU A 177 -23.84 18.06 -6.60
N GLY A 178 -23.95 18.06 -5.28
CA GLY A 178 -24.29 16.88 -4.48
C GLY A 178 -23.19 15.81 -4.44
N GLN A 179 -21.99 16.11 -4.96
CA GLN A 179 -20.88 15.18 -4.99
C GLN A 179 -20.20 15.07 -3.62
N PRO A 180 -19.79 13.89 -3.16
CA PRO A 180 -18.99 13.75 -1.94
C PRO A 180 -17.70 14.58 -2.02
N ILE A 181 -17.44 15.40 -1.00
CA ILE A 181 -16.28 16.32 -1.03
C ILE A 181 -14.95 15.57 -1.04
N ALA A 182 -14.90 14.38 -0.44
CA ALA A 182 -13.71 13.54 -0.42
C ALA A 182 -13.24 13.20 -1.84
N ASN A 183 -14.17 13.02 -2.78
CA ASN A 183 -13.86 12.74 -4.18
C ASN A 183 -13.37 14.00 -4.89
N VAL A 184 -14.04 15.13 -4.67
CA VAL A 184 -13.70 16.42 -5.30
C VAL A 184 -12.30 16.88 -4.93
N LEU A 185 -11.92 16.73 -3.65
CA LEU A 185 -10.63 17.18 -3.13
C LEU A 185 -9.53 16.10 -3.21
N GLY A 186 -9.84 14.91 -3.71
CA GLY A 186 -8.91 13.77 -3.66
C GLY A 186 -8.49 13.43 -2.22
N LEU A 187 -9.39 13.61 -1.25
CA LEU A 187 -9.17 13.33 0.17
C LEU A 187 -9.72 11.97 0.61
N GLY A 188 -10.47 11.31 -0.26
CA GLY A 188 -10.83 9.92 -0.11
C GLY A 188 -9.64 9.04 -0.48
N ASP A 189 -8.66 8.90 0.42
CA ASP A 189 -7.92 7.65 0.39
C ASP A 189 -8.89 6.56 0.85
N ALA A 190 -8.88 5.44 0.15
CA ALA A 190 -9.76 4.32 0.40
C ALA A 190 -8.88 3.09 0.61
N VAL A 191 -9.19 2.29 1.61
CA VAL A 191 -8.57 0.99 1.79
C VAL A 191 -9.42 -0.02 1.03
N LEU A 192 -8.82 -0.60 -0.01
CA LEU A 192 -9.39 -1.75 -0.70
C LEU A 192 -9.07 -3.00 0.12
N ASP A 193 -10.09 -3.81 0.45
CA ASP A 193 -9.88 -5.15 0.98
C ASP A 193 -10.11 -6.18 -0.11
N VAL A 194 -9.00 -6.68 -0.67
CA VAL A 194 -9.01 -7.58 -1.83
C VAL A 194 -8.82 -9.02 -1.36
N ALA A 195 -9.81 -9.88 -1.60
CA ALA A 195 -9.69 -11.30 -1.36
C ALA A 195 -8.83 -11.95 -2.45
N ILE A 196 -7.65 -12.44 -2.05
CA ILE A 196 -6.68 -13.05 -2.96
C ILE A 196 -6.80 -14.58 -2.90
N THR A 197 -7.15 -15.17 -4.04
CA THR A 197 -7.26 -16.62 -4.18
C THR A 197 -5.89 -17.30 -4.09
N ALA A 198 -5.87 -18.58 -3.70
CA ALA A 198 -4.62 -19.28 -3.40
C ALA A 198 -3.67 -19.44 -4.60
N ASN A 199 -4.18 -19.38 -5.83
CA ASN A 199 -3.41 -19.44 -7.07
C ASN A 199 -2.76 -18.10 -7.45
N ARG A 200 -3.07 -17.01 -6.75
CA ARG A 200 -2.64 -15.64 -7.06
C ARG A 200 -1.68 -15.08 -6.01
N GLY A 201 -0.69 -15.87 -5.59
CA GLY A 201 0.33 -15.42 -4.64
C GLY A 201 1.09 -14.17 -5.11
N ASP A 202 1.22 -13.99 -6.42
CA ASP A 202 1.78 -12.81 -7.06
C ASP A 202 1.03 -11.51 -6.69
N ALA A 203 -0.30 -11.58 -6.54
CA ALA A 203 -1.17 -10.46 -6.20
C ALA A 203 -1.20 -10.12 -4.70
N LEU A 204 -0.38 -10.79 -3.86
CA LEU A 204 -0.19 -10.44 -2.45
C LEU A 204 0.77 -9.26 -2.23
N SER A 205 0.83 -8.36 -3.22
CA SER A 205 1.71 -7.20 -3.26
C SER A 205 1.12 -6.07 -4.10
N LEU A 206 1.57 -4.84 -3.85
CA LEU A 206 1.25 -3.71 -4.72
C LEU A 206 1.73 -3.98 -6.14
N ARG A 207 2.98 -4.44 -6.32
CA ARG A 207 3.53 -4.74 -7.64
C ARG A 207 2.69 -5.75 -8.42
N GLY A 208 2.19 -6.79 -7.76
CA GLY A 208 1.31 -7.79 -8.36
C GLY A 208 -0.03 -7.21 -8.79
N LEU A 209 -0.71 -6.48 -7.91
CA LEU A 209 -2.00 -5.85 -8.24
C LEU A 209 -1.86 -4.74 -9.28
N SER A 210 -0.78 -3.96 -9.24
CA SER A 210 -0.49 -2.96 -10.27
C SER A 210 -0.29 -3.63 -11.64
N ARG A 211 0.42 -4.76 -11.70
CA ARG A 211 0.60 -5.54 -12.93
C ARG A 211 -0.74 -5.99 -13.52
N GLU A 212 -1.65 -6.47 -12.68
CA GLU A 212 -3.00 -6.86 -13.09
C GLU A 212 -3.79 -5.67 -13.66
N LEU A 213 -3.76 -4.54 -12.97
CA LEU A 213 -4.44 -3.33 -13.40
C LEU A 213 -3.86 -2.75 -14.70
N ALA A 214 -2.56 -2.92 -14.96
CA ALA A 214 -1.97 -2.49 -16.22
C ALA A 214 -2.40 -3.31 -17.43
N ALA A 215 -2.87 -4.55 -17.25
CA ALA A 215 -3.46 -5.32 -18.34
C ALA A 215 -4.68 -4.60 -18.95
N TYR A 216 -5.36 -3.75 -18.16
CA TYR A 216 -6.51 -2.93 -18.57
C TYR A 216 -6.14 -1.57 -19.19
N ASP A 217 -4.84 -1.25 -19.32
CA ASP A 217 -4.35 -0.01 -19.96
C ASP A 217 -4.88 1.29 -19.30
N LEU A 218 -5.19 1.21 -18.01
CA LEU A 218 -5.72 2.33 -17.22
C LEU A 218 -4.73 3.48 -17.06
N ALA A 219 -3.43 3.15 -16.98
CA ALA A 219 -2.30 4.06 -16.97
C ALA A 219 -0.99 3.27 -17.18
N PRO A 220 0.06 3.88 -17.75
CA PRO A 220 1.38 3.26 -17.73
C PRO A 220 1.84 3.04 -16.29
N ILE A 221 2.40 1.87 -15.99
CA ILE A 221 3.02 1.62 -14.69
C ILE A 221 4.35 2.39 -14.62
N LYS A 222 4.52 3.12 -13.53
CA LYS A 222 5.78 3.70 -13.11
C LYS A 222 6.55 2.67 -12.27
N TRP A 223 7.22 1.73 -12.94
CA TRP A 223 8.00 0.72 -12.24
C TRP A 223 9.17 1.39 -11.49
N ARG A 224 9.19 1.27 -10.16
CA ARG A 224 10.41 1.52 -9.40
C ARG A 224 11.34 0.34 -9.62
N GLU A 225 12.37 0.49 -10.43
CA GLU A 225 13.34 -0.59 -10.64
C GLU A 225 13.88 -1.09 -9.29
N LEU A 226 13.87 -2.40 -9.11
CA LEU A 226 14.55 -2.99 -7.96
C LEU A 226 16.05 -2.89 -8.21
N PRO A 227 16.83 -2.44 -7.21
CA PRO A 227 18.27 -2.36 -7.34
C PRO A 227 18.83 -3.73 -7.70
N SER A 228 19.90 -3.72 -8.49
CA SER A 228 20.68 -4.94 -8.68
C SER A 228 21.30 -5.34 -7.33
N PRO A 229 21.40 -6.64 -7.02
CA PRO A 229 22.11 -7.09 -5.83
C PRO A 229 23.52 -6.50 -5.85
N ASP A 230 23.99 -5.97 -4.72
CA ASP A 230 25.20 -5.16 -4.75
C ASP A 230 26.44 -5.98 -5.17
N SER A 231 27.27 -5.35 -6.00
CA SER A 231 28.61 -5.82 -6.41
C SER A 231 29.74 -5.35 -5.48
N ARG A 232 29.39 -4.85 -4.27
CA ARG A 232 30.31 -4.51 -3.16
C ARG A 232 31.49 -5.49 -3.10
N SER A 233 32.70 -4.99 -3.28
CA SER A 233 33.91 -5.80 -3.17
C SER A 233 34.17 -6.23 -1.72
N GLY A 234 34.72 -7.42 -1.52
CA GLY A 234 35.17 -7.89 -0.21
C GLY A 234 34.71 -9.31 0.09
N THR A 235 34.82 -9.70 1.35
CA THR A 235 34.31 -10.98 1.85
C THR A 235 33.03 -10.72 2.61
N PRO A 236 31.96 -11.52 2.40
CA PRO A 236 30.78 -11.40 3.23
C PRO A 236 31.10 -11.65 4.71
N GLU A 237 30.46 -10.90 5.60
CA GLU A 237 30.72 -11.00 7.05
C GLU A 237 30.05 -12.21 7.70
N VAL A 238 29.04 -12.77 7.03
CA VAL A 238 28.28 -13.93 7.50
C VAL A 238 28.42 -15.08 6.51
N VAL A 239 28.33 -16.30 7.03
CA VAL A 239 28.27 -17.51 6.22
C VAL A 239 26.84 -18.02 6.25
N ILE A 240 26.24 -18.22 5.08
CA ILE A 240 24.91 -18.81 4.92
C ILE A 240 25.05 -20.19 4.30
N ARG A 241 24.29 -21.17 4.80
CA ARG A 241 24.24 -22.53 4.27
C ARG A 241 22.81 -22.98 3.96
N LEU A 242 22.68 -23.78 2.91
CA LEU A 242 21.47 -24.51 2.57
C LEU A 242 21.67 -25.98 2.91
N ASP A 243 21.39 -26.34 4.16
CA ASP A 243 21.52 -27.74 4.61
C ASP A 243 20.31 -28.59 4.17
N ASP A 244 19.18 -27.94 3.83
CA ASP A 244 18.02 -28.55 3.19
C ASP A 244 17.57 -27.76 1.93
N PRO A 245 18.23 -27.99 0.78
CA PRO A 245 17.91 -27.28 -0.46
C PRO A 245 16.56 -27.69 -1.09
N GLU A 246 15.96 -28.80 -0.67
CA GLU A 246 14.62 -29.20 -1.11
C GLU A 246 13.56 -28.24 -0.55
N LEU A 247 13.72 -27.86 0.72
CA LEU A 247 12.80 -26.95 1.40
C LEU A 247 13.20 -25.48 1.27
N CYS A 248 14.49 -25.18 1.05
CA CYS A 248 15.01 -23.84 0.84
C CYS A 248 16.08 -23.84 -0.27
N PRO A 249 15.69 -23.74 -1.55
CA PRO A 249 16.64 -23.74 -2.65
C PRO A 249 17.36 -22.39 -2.85
N ARG A 250 16.92 -21.31 -2.18
CA ARG A 250 17.61 -20.02 -2.20
C ARG A 250 17.46 -19.27 -0.88
N TYR A 251 18.58 -18.76 -0.38
CA TYR A 251 18.63 -17.95 0.82
C TYR A 251 19.70 -16.87 0.67
N ALA A 252 19.32 -15.62 0.92
CA ALA A 252 20.20 -14.47 0.84
C ALA A 252 20.22 -13.68 2.14
N GLY A 253 21.36 -13.03 2.40
CA GLY A 253 21.54 -12.18 3.57
C GLY A 253 22.42 -10.97 3.30
N GLN A 254 22.08 -9.84 3.92
CA GLN A 254 22.85 -8.60 3.87
C GLN A 254 23.04 -8.04 5.28
N VAL A 255 24.29 -7.73 5.63
CA VAL A 255 24.63 -7.10 6.91
C VAL A 255 24.52 -5.58 6.79
N VAL A 256 23.88 -4.96 7.78
CA VAL A 256 23.86 -3.50 7.96
C VAL A 256 24.42 -3.17 9.35
N ARG A 257 25.47 -2.35 9.38
CA ARG A 257 26.19 -1.95 10.60
C ARG A 257 25.77 -0.57 11.06
N GLY A 258 25.73 -0.36 12.37
CA GLY A 258 25.50 0.95 12.99
C GLY A 258 24.10 1.54 12.78
N VAL A 259 23.06 0.71 12.68
CA VAL A 259 21.67 1.15 12.62
C VAL A 259 21.21 1.73 13.97
N LYS A 260 20.26 2.66 13.93
CA LYS A 260 19.59 3.20 15.11
C LYS A 260 18.11 2.81 15.08
N VAL A 261 17.74 1.92 16.00
CA VAL A 261 16.34 1.49 16.15
C VAL A 261 15.51 2.62 16.76
N GLY A 262 14.39 2.93 16.12
CA GLY A 262 13.45 3.96 16.54
C GLY A 262 12.09 3.79 15.89
N PRO A 263 11.13 4.70 16.13
CA PRO A 263 9.86 4.68 15.42
C PRO A 263 10.07 4.89 13.92
N ALA A 264 9.23 4.25 13.11
CA ALA A 264 9.14 4.55 11.69
C ALA A 264 8.61 5.97 11.44
N PRO A 265 8.97 6.64 10.33
CA PRO A 265 8.32 7.89 9.94
C PRO A 265 6.82 7.70 9.68
N ASP A 266 6.04 8.76 9.91
CA ASP A 266 4.57 8.73 9.85
C ASP A 266 4.02 8.18 8.53
N TRP A 267 4.64 8.53 7.40
CA TRP A 267 4.19 8.05 6.08
C TRP A 267 4.29 6.53 5.95
N LEU A 268 5.30 5.91 6.57
CA LEU A 268 5.54 4.47 6.53
C LEU A 268 4.56 3.77 7.47
N ALA A 269 4.50 4.26 8.72
CA ALA A 269 3.61 3.72 9.75
C ALA A 269 2.15 3.75 9.29
N LYS A 270 1.69 4.88 8.74
CA LYS A 270 0.33 5.03 8.22
C LYS A 270 -0.01 4.03 7.11
N ARG A 271 0.91 3.80 6.16
CA ARG A 271 0.69 2.83 5.08
C ARG A 271 0.56 1.40 5.60
N LEU A 272 1.39 1.03 6.58
CA LEU A 272 1.30 -0.27 7.23
C LEU A 272 -0.02 -0.43 7.97
N GLU A 273 -0.40 0.56 8.79
CA GLU A 273 -1.61 0.51 9.61
C GLU A 273 -2.88 0.42 8.76
N LEU A 274 -2.96 1.22 7.69
CA LEU A 274 -4.06 1.13 6.72
C LEU A 274 -4.09 -0.20 5.96
N SER A 275 -2.94 -0.87 5.83
CA SER A 275 -2.84 -2.22 5.28
C SER A 275 -3.10 -3.32 6.33
N GLY A 276 -3.49 -2.95 7.56
CA GLY A 276 -3.77 -3.88 8.66
C GLY A 276 -2.54 -4.37 9.42
N ILE A 277 -1.36 -3.81 9.17
CA ILE A 277 -0.10 -4.16 9.84
C ILE A 277 0.23 -3.09 10.87
N ARG A 278 0.34 -3.49 12.14
CA ARG A 278 0.77 -2.60 13.23
C ARG A 278 2.23 -2.18 13.04
N ALA A 279 2.52 -0.89 13.09
CA ALA A 279 3.89 -0.36 13.10
C ALA A 279 4.62 -0.73 14.40
N ILE A 280 5.93 -1.01 14.29
CA ILE A 280 6.76 -1.51 15.39
C ILE A 280 8.00 -0.65 15.57
N ASN A 281 8.87 -0.61 14.56
CA ASN A 281 10.08 0.20 14.52
C ASN A 281 10.56 0.34 13.07
N ASN A 282 11.38 1.36 12.81
CA ASN A 282 11.89 1.71 11.49
C ASN A 282 12.57 0.55 10.72
N ILE A 283 13.12 -0.46 11.39
CA ILE A 283 13.72 -1.64 10.73
C ILE A 283 12.64 -2.64 10.33
N VAL A 284 11.84 -3.10 11.29
CA VAL A 284 10.78 -4.10 11.04
C VAL A 284 9.74 -3.55 10.06
N ASP A 285 9.42 -2.27 10.19
CA ASP A 285 8.45 -1.58 9.35
C ASP A 285 8.97 -1.40 7.92
N ALA A 286 10.28 -1.19 7.72
CA ALA A 286 10.88 -1.22 6.39
C ALA A 286 10.68 -2.58 5.71
N MET A 287 10.86 -3.67 6.45
CA MET A 287 10.70 -5.03 5.92
C MET A 287 9.24 -5.33 5.57
N ASN A 288 8.30 -4.97 6.46
CA ASN A 288 6.87 -5.11 6.20
C ASN A 288 6.42 -4.27 5.00
N TYR A 289 6.94 -3.05 4.87
CA TYR A 289 6.63 -2.18 3.75
C TYR A 289 7.11 -2.78 2.43
N VAL A 290 8.36 -3.25 2.38
CA VAL A 290 8.93 -3.88 1.17
C VAL A 290 8.21 -5.20 0.85
N MET A 291 7.79 -5.97 1.86
CA MET A 291 6.95 -7.15 1.67
C MET A 291 5.61 -6.81 1.03
N LEU A 292 4.93 -5.75 1.47
CA LEU A 292 3.69 -5.30 0.85
C LEU A 292 3.91 -4.75 -0.56
N ASP A 293 5.03 -4.05 -0.80
CA ASP A 293 5.36 -3.49 -2.11
C ASP A 293 5.71 -4.58 -3.13
N CYS A 294 6.54 -5.55 -2.75
CA CYS A 294 7.15 -6.54 -3.66
C CYS A 294 6.65 -7.98 -3.51
N GLY A 295 5.92 -8.30 -2.44
CA GLY A 295 5.40 -9.64 -2.17
C GLY A 295 6.40 -10.62 -1.55
N GLN A 296 7.63 -10.18 -1.26
CA GLN A 296 8.67 -11.00 -0.64
C GLN A 296 8.71 -10.76 0.87
N PRO A 297 8.37 -11.73 1.71
CA PRO A 297 8.60 -11.62 3.14
C PRO A 297 10.10 -11.59 3.45
N LEU A 298 10.45 -10.76 4.42
CA LEU A 298 11.83 -10.51 4.84
C LEU A 298 11.91 -10.57 6.37
N HIS A 299 13.09 -10.82 6.90
CA HIS A 299 13.33 -10.80 8.34
C HIS A 299 14.62 -10.07 8.68
N ALA A 300 14.76 -9.60 9.92
CA ALA A 300 15.98 -8.98 10.41
C ALA A 300 16.36 -9.61 11.75
N PHE A 301 17.58 -10.13 11.82
CA PHE A 301 18.19 -10.63 13.05
C PHE A 301 19.09 -9.57 13.66
N ASP A 302 19.15 -9.51 14.98
CA ASP A 302 20.22 -8.81 15.68
C ASP A 302 21.52 -9.61 15.50
N LEU A 303 22.49 -9.02 14.81
CA LEU A 303 23.72 -9.71 14.42
C LEU A 303 24.54 -10.12 15.65
N ALA A 304 24.52 -9.32 16.73
CA ALA A 304 25.23 -9.64 17.96
C ALA A 304 24.61 -10.84 18.69
N LYS A 305 23.37 -11.20 18.35
CA LYS A 305 22.65 -12.35 18.89
C LYS A 305 22.72 -13.57 17.97
N LEU A 306 23.56 -13.60 16.95
CA LEU A 306 23.82 -14.80 16.14
C LEU A 306 25.19 -15.41 16.48
N SER A 307 25.31 -16.72 16.35
CA SER A 307 26.55 -17.46 16.58
C SER A 307 26.92 -18.34 15.39
N GLY A 308 28.05 -18.03 14.73
CA GLY A 308 28.57 -18.84 13.62
C GLY A 308 27.72 -18.74 12.34
N PRO A 309 27.79 -19.75 11.44
CA PRO A 309 27.04 -19.76 10.19
C PRO A 309 25.52 -19.85 10.41
N VAL A 310 24.76 -19.12 9.60
CA VAL A 310 23.30 -19.25 9.54
C VAL A 310 22.94 -20.33 8.51
N ALA A 311 22.07 -21.26 8.87
CA ALA A 311 21.70 -22.38 8.02
C ALA A 311 20.18 -22.57 7.94
N ALA A 312 19.68 -22.77 6.73
CA ALA A 312 18.34 -23.31 6.51
C ALA A 312 18.42 -24.84 6.62
N ARG A 313 17.88 -25.41 7.71
CA ARG A 313 17.94 -26.85 8.02
C ARG A 313 16.65 -27.34 8.65
N ARG A 314 16.45 -28.66 8.68
CA ARG A 314 15.35 -29.24 9.47
C ARG A 314 15.58 -29.09 10.97
N ALA A 315 14.49 -28.98 11.71
CA ALA A 315 14.49 -29.03 13.16
C ALA A 315 15.03 -30.39 13.65
N ARG A 316 15.77 -30.37 14.74
CA ARG A 316 16.28 -31.57 15.40
C ARG A 316 15.21 -32.17 16.32
N PRO A 317 15.23 -33.48 16.61
CA PRO A 317 14.33 -34.08 17.59
C PRO A 317 14.39 -33.37 18.94
N GLY A 318 13.24 -32.94 19.46
CA GLY A 318 13.12 -32.23 20.73
C GLY A 318 13.61 -30.76 20.70
N GLU A 319 13.93 -30.21 19.52
CA GLU A 319 14.30 -28.80 19.38
C GLU A 319 13.11 -27.89 19.72
N ARG A 320 13.38 -26.81 20.45
CA ARG A 320 12.38 -25.84 20.87
C ARG A 320 12.82 -24.43 20.51
N ILE A 321 11.85 -23.54 20.37
CA ILE A 321 12.09 -22.11 20.12
C ILE A 321 11.02 -21.28 20.81
N VAL A 322 11.43 -20.14 21.39
CA VAL A 322 10.50 -19.09 21.81
C VAL A 322 10.30 -18.14 20.64
N THR A 323 9.09 -18.05 20.12
CA THR A 323 8.75 -17.16 18.99
C THR A 323 8.47 -15.73 19.43
N LEU A 324 8.38 -14.81 18.46
CA LEU A 324 8.11 -13.37 18.69
C LEU A 324 6.79 -13.07 19.43
N ASP A 325 5.83 -14.00 19.41
CA ASP A 325 4.59 -13.94 20.20
C ASP A 325 4.76 -14.49 21.64
N GLU A 326 6.02 -14.70 22.06
CA GLU A 326 6.45 -15.15 23.38
C GLU A 326 5.99 -16.56 23.77
N GLN A 327 5.60 -17.38 22.80
CA GLN A 327 5.24 -18.77 23.04
C GLN A 327 6.45 -19.69 22.86
N ASP A 328 6.65 -20.62 23.81
CA ASP A 328 7.62 -21.71 23.70
C ASP A 328 7.03 -22.87 22.90
N ARG A 329 7.67 -23.21 21.79
CA ARG A 329 7.16 -24.14 20.77
C ARG A 329 8.10 -25.32 20.59
N GLU A 330 7.54 -26.52 20.62
CA GLU A 330 8.25 -27.72 20.20
C GLU A 330 8.21 -27.86 18.68
N LEU A 331 9.37 -28.12 18.08
CA LEU A 331 9.53 -28.22 16.64
C LEU A 331 9.59 -29.69 16.21
N ALA A 332 8.72 -30.08 15.29
CA ALA A 332 8.75 -31.41 14.71
C ALA A 332 9.90 -31.54 13.71
N ALA A 333 10.55 -32.71 13.63
CA ALA A 333 11.75 -32.93 12.81
C ALA A 333 11.59 -32.64 11.30
N GLY A 334 10.36 -32.56 10.79
CA GLY A 334 10.07 -32.20 9.41
C GLY A 334 10.02 -30.70 9.12
N MET A 335 9.97 -29.85 10.16
CA MET A 335 9.86 -28.39 10.03
C MET A 335 11.20 -27.79 9.61
N LEU A 336 11.16 -26.85 8.66
CA LEU A 336 12.32 -26.06 8.28
C LEU A 336 12.51 -24.93 9.29
N VAL A 337 13.74 -24.75 9.76
CA VAL A 337 14.17 -23.66 10.64
C VAL A 337 15.34 -22.93 10.01
N ILE A 338 15.46 -21.65 10.38
CA ILE A 338 16.72 -20.94 10.25
C ILE A 338 17.44 -21.09 11.58
N ALA A 339 18.70 -21.51 11.53
CA ALA A 339 19.46 -21.84 12.73
C ALA A 339 20.88 -21.30 12.67
N ASP A 340 21.44 -21.03 13.85
CA ASP A 340 22.84 -20.74 14.07
C ASP A 340 23.52 -21.94 14.79
N ASP A 341 24.75 -21.78 15.27
CA ASP A 341 25.47 -22.83 16.01
C ASP A 341 24.83 -23.21 17.36
N ARG A 342 23.98 -22.34 17.92
CA ARG A 342 23.29 -22.56 19.20
C ARG A 342 21.93 -23.21 19.03
N GLY A 343 21.25 -23.00 17.90
CA GLY A 343 19.96 -23.64 17.63
C GLY A 343 19.10 -22.88 16.63
N ALA A 344 17.82 -23.23 16.58
CA ALA A 344 16.83 -22.52 15.78
C ALA A 344 16.68 -21.06 16.25
N VAL A 345 16.79 -20.13 15.31
CA VAL A 345 16.59 -18.69 15.50
C VAL A 345 15.33 -18.16 14.82
N ALA A 346 14.73 -18.94 13.91
CA ALA A 346 13.41 -18.68 13.33
C ALA A 346 12.77 -19.97 12.79
N ILE A 347 11.44 -19.97 12.71
CA ILE A 347 10.67 -20.97 11.98
C ILE A 347 10.53 -20.46 10.55
N ALA A 348 11.18 -21.15 9.60
CA ALA A 348 11.41 -20.65 8.25
C ALA A 348 10.08 -20.34 7.53
N GLY A 349 9.96 -19.10 7.06
CA GLY A 349 8.76 -18.60 6.38
C GLY A 349 7.51 -18.49 7.25
N VAL A 350 7.61 -18.65 8.57
CA VAL A 350 6.46 -18.57 9.48
C VAL A 350 6.62 -17.46 10.51
N MET A 351 7.64 -17.53 11.36
CA MET A 351 7.82 -16.57 12.46
C MET A 351 9.26 -16.56 12.97
N GLY A 352 9.77 -15.36 13.27
CA GLY A 352 11.07 -15.18 13.92
C GLY A 352 11.10 -15.67 15.36
N GLY A 353 12.29 -16.01 15.84
CA GLY A 353 12.55 -16.29 17.25
C GLY A 353 12.73 -15.00 18.06
N LYS A 354 12.39 -15.05 19.35
CA LYS A 354 12.57 -13.92 20.28
C LYS A 354 14.04 -13.65 20.58
N ASP A 355 14.85 -14.70 20.68
CA ASP A 355 16.25 -14.61 21.13
C ASP A 355 17.20 -14.01 20.09
N SER A 356 16.80 -13.97 18.82
CA SER A 356 17.54 -13.36 17.72
C SER A 356 16.93 -12.03 17.25
N ALA A 357 15.83 -11.60 17.87
CA ALA A 357 15.05 -10.46 17.42
C ALA A 357 15.77 -9.12 17.62
N VAL A 358 15.52 -8.20 16.68
CA VAL A 358 15.90 -6.78 16.80
C VAL A 358 15.20 -6.15 18.02
N SER A 359 15.95 -5.33 18.75
CA SER A 359 15.51 -4.66 19.98
C SER A 359 15.99 -3.21 20.00
N GLY A 360 15.57 -2.41 20.98
CA GLY A 360 15.96 -1.00 21.09
C GLY A 360 17.47 -0.76 21.25
N THR A 361 18.25 -1.79 21.59
CA THR A 361 19.72 -1.72 21.74
C THR A 361 20.48 -2.30 20.55
N THR A 362 19.79 -2.84 19.54
CA THR A 362 20.41 -3.45 18.38
C THR A 362 21.12 -2.39 17.54
N THR A 363 22.38 -2.61 17.21
CA THR A 363 23.19 -1.69 16.38
C THR A 363 23.58 -2.29 15.05
N ASP A 364 23.66 -3.62 14.95
CA ASP A 364 24.04 -4.32 13.74
C ASP A 364 23.00 -5.40 13.45
N ILE A 365 22.61 -5.54 12.19
CA ILE A 365 21.59 -6.50 11.78
C ILE A 365 22.04 -7.35 10.60
N LEU A 366 21.49 -8.56 10.53
CA LEU A 366 21.47 -9.38 9.31
C LEU A 366 20.04 -9.39 8.78
N ILE A 367 19.84 -8.85 7.57
CA ILE A 367 18.57 -8.93 6.87
C ILE A 367 18.52 -10.23 6.07
N GLU A 368 17.45 -11.00 6.23
CA GLU A 368 17.16 -12.26 5.53
C GLU A 368 16.14 -12.03 4.41
N SER A 369 16.40 -12.66 3.27
CA SER A 369 15.43 -12.89 2.19
C SER A 369 15.61 -14.31 1.66
N ALA A 370 14.54 -15.07 1.50
CA ALA A 370 14.63 -16.48 1.11
C ALA A 370 13.44 -16.93 0.27
N PHE A 371 13.62 -18.05 -0.43
CA PHE A 371 12.54 -18.81 -1.05
C PHE A 371 12.38 -20.14 -0.32
N PHE A 372 11.18 -20.37 0.22
CA PHE A 372 10.83 -21.59 0.94
C PHE A 372 9.78 -22.40 0.17
N ASN A 373 9.84 -23.71 0.31
CA ASN A 373 8.84 -24.61 -0.27
C ASN A 373 7.43 -24.30 0.30
N PRO A 374 6.44 -23.91 -0.55
CA PRO A 374 5.12 -23.47 -0.07
C PRO A 374 4.37 -24.52 0.74
N SER A 375 4.45 -25.78 0.33
CA SER A 375 3.78 -26.89 1.03
C SER A 375 4.37 -27.14 2.41
N SER A 376 5.68 -26.94 2.57
CA SER A 376 6.35 -27.07 3.87
C SER A 376 5.93 -25.98 4.84
N VAL A 377 5.91 -24.72 4.37
CA VAL A 377 5.47 -23.57 5.17
C VAL A 377 4.01 -23.76 5.62
N ARG A 378 3.11 -24.12 4.70
CA ARG A 378 1.70 -24.37 4.99
C ARG A 378 1.50 -25.43 6.09
N ARG A 379 2.18 -26.58 5.96
CA ARG A 379 2.09 -27.66 6.95
C ARG A 379 2.59 -27.21 8.31
N THR A 380 3.72 -26.49 8.33
CA THR A 380 4.35 -25.99 9.56
C THR A 380 3.45 -24.98 10.28
N ALA A 381 2.97 -23.96 9.54
CA ALA A 381 2.06 -22.93 10.07
C ALA A 381 0.79 -23.57 10.65
N LYS A 382 0.15 -24.48 9.90
CA LYS A 382 -1.04 -25.20 10.36
C LYS A 382 -0.79 -26.06 11.61
N GLN A 383 0.32 -26.80 11.65
CA GLN A 383 0.65 -27.67 12.77
C GLN A 383 0.91 -26.87 14.06
N LEU A 384 1.48 -25.67 13.95
CA LEU A 384 1.77 -24.79 15.07
C LEU A 384 0.62 -23.82 15.42
N GLY A 385 -0.48 -23.85 14.65
CA GLY A 385 -1.59 -22.91 14.83
C GLY A 385 -1.21 -21.45 14.57
N LEU A 386 -0.24 -21.21 13.69
CA LEU A 386 0.29 -19.89 13.37
C LEU A 386 -0.26 -19.40 12.02
N SER A 387 -0.54 -18.10 11.96
CA SER A 387 -0.86 -17.40 10.72
C SER A 387 -0.20 -16.03 10.77
N SER A 388 0.80 -15.80 9.93
CA SER A 388 1.50 -14.52 9.78
C SER A 388 1.43 -14.02 8.35
N GLU A 389 1.69 -12.72 8.14
CA GLU A 389 1.83 -12.14 6.80
C GLU A 389 2.91 -12.85 5.95
N SER A 390 3.94 -13.38 6.61
CA SER A 390 5.01 -14.16 5.99
C SER A 390 4.52 -15.54 5.54
N SER A 391 3.91 -16.31 6.46
CA SER A 391 3.42 -17.65 6.13
C SER A 391 2.34 -17.61 5.07
N TYR A 392 1.45 -16.61 5.11
CA TYR A 392 0.35 -16.45 4.17
C TYR A 392 0.82 -16.26 2.72
N ARG A 393 1.95 -15.57 2.52
CA ARG A 393 2.59 -15.38 1.21
C ARG A 393 3.38 -16.60 0.78
N PHE A 394 4.28 -17.09 1.63
CA PHE A 394 5.10 -18.25 1.30
C PHE A 394 4.26 -19.49 0.98
N GLU A 395 3.14 -19.73 1.67
CA GLU A 395 2.27 -20.88 1.38
C GLU A 395 1.52 -20.81 0.04
N ARG A 396 1.41 -19.60 -0.55
CA ARG A 396 0.82 -19.35 -1.89
C ARG A 396 1.86 -19.18 -2.98
N GLY A 397 3.14 -19.16 -2.62
CA GLY A 397 4.26 -18.95 -3.52
C GLY A 397 4.65 -17.47 -3.60
N VAL A 398 5.95 -17.23 -3.47
CA VAL A 398 6.59 -15.93 -3.73
C VAL A 398 7.45 -16.04 -4.99
N ASP A 399 7.70 -14.93 -5.66
CA ASP A 399 8.60 -14.91 -6.82
C ASP A 399 10.02 -15.30 -6.37
N PRO A 400 10.58 -16.41 -6.86
CA PRO A 400 11.87 -16.91 -6.40
C PRO A 400 13.04 -15.98 -6.81
N GLU A 401 12.88 -15.17 -7.86
CA GLU A 401 13.88 -14.21 -8.32
C GLU A 401 13.84 -12.87 -7.56
N ASN A 402 12.81 -12.61 -6.76
CA ASN A 402 12.76 -11.43 -5.89
C ASN A 402 13.80 -11.46 -4.77
N THR A 403 14.27 -12.65 -4.35
CA THR A 403 15.09 -12.85 -3.15
C THR A 403 16.21 -11.80 -3.00
N GLY A 404 17.17 -11.76 -3.93
CA GLY A 404 18.34 -10.87 -3.82
C GLY A 404 18.04 -9.39 -4.11
N ARG A 405 17.23 -9.10 -5.13
CA ARG A 405 16.92 -7.71 -5.52
C ARG A 405 16.06 -6.99 -4.48
N VAL A 406 15.11 -7.71 -3.88
CA VAL A 406 14.25 -7.16 -2.83
C VAL A 406 15.02 -7.02 -1.51
N LEU A 407 15.96 -7.93 -1.21
CA LEU A 407 16.87 -7.79 -0.08
C LEU A 407 17.67 -6.50 -0.16
N GLU A 408 18.28 -6.21 -1.31
CA GLU A 408 19.04 -4.97 -1.52
C GLU A 408 18.14 -3.73 -1.38
N ARG A 409 16.92 -3.76 -1.93
CA ARG A 409 15.95 -2.65 -1.76
C ARG A 409 15.63 -2.41 -0.30
N ALA A 410 15.41 -3.48 0.47
CA ALA A 410 15.08 -3.37 1.87
C ALA A 410 16.27 -2.89 2.71
N ALA A 411 17.48 -3.36 2.40
CA ALA A 411 18.70 -2.91 3.06
C ALA A 411 18.94 -1.41 2.84
N GLN A 412 18.73 -0.91 1.61
CA GLN A 412 18.80 0.52 1.31
C GLN A 412 17.74 1.33 2.07
N LEU A 413 16.50 0.83 2.14
CA LEU A 413 15.43 1.47 2.91
C LEU A 413 15.74 1.49 4.42
N VAL A 414 16.33 0.42 4.96
CA VAL A 414 16.78 0.41 6.37
C VAL A 414 17.87 1.46 6.58
N VAL A 415 18.84 1.59 5.69
CA VAL A 415 19.88 2.64 5.79
C VAL A 415 19.26 4.04 5.72
N GLU A 416 18.28 4.26 4.85
CA GLU A 416 17.55 5.53 4.74
C GLU A 416 16.82 5.88 6.05
N LEU A 417 16.17 4.89 6.69
CA LEU A 417 15.28 5.11 7.84
C LEU A 417 15.96 5.02 9.21
N ALA A 418 17.02 4.21 9.32
CA ALA A 418 17.70 3.90 10.57
C ALA A 418 19.17 4.35 10.58
N GLY A 419 19.68 4.87 9.47
CA GLY A 419 21.11 5.14 9.30
C GLY A 419 21.93 3.86 9.19
N GLY A 420 23.23 3.96 9.48
CA GLY A 420 24.17 2.85 9.34
C GLY A 420 24.70 2.71 7.92
N THR A 421 25.39 1.60 7.67
CA THR A 421 26.04 1.31 6.39
C THR A 421 25.90 -0.15 6.00
N LEU A 422 25.68 -0.41 4.72
CA LEU A 422 25.73 -1.75 4.14
C LEU A 422 27.16 -2.29 4.23
N SER A 423 27.34 -3.45 4.83
CA SER A 423 28.66 -4.01 5.12
C SER A 423 28.92 -5.28 4.34
N GLY A 424 30.00 -5.27 3.55
CA GLY A 424 30.39 -6.36 2.65
C GLY A 424 29.40 -6.62 1.50
N PRO A 425 29.74 -7.54 0.58
CA PRO A 425 28.80 -8.04 -0.41
C PRO A 425 27.63 -8.78 0.23
N GLN A 426 26.50 -8.75 -0.48
CA GLN A 426 25.37 -9.62 -0.18
C GLN A 426 25.80 -11.09 -0.34
N VAL A 427 25.36 -11.95 0.56
CA VAL A 427 25.42 -13.40 0.37
C VAL A 427 24.13 -13.84 -0.30
N ASP A 428 24.21 -14.55 -1.43
CA ASP A 428 23.06 -15.15 -2.10
C ASP A 428 23.42 -16.59 -2.47
N VAL A 429 22.94 -17.54 -1.67
CA VAL A 429 23.18 -18.96 -1.89
C VAL A 429 22.02 -19.53 -2.68
N ARG A 430 22.30 -20.04 -3.88
CA ARG A 430 21.32 -20.67 -4.79
C ARG A 430 21.72 -22.11 -5.05
N HIS A 431 20.79 -23.02 -4.83
CA HIS A 431 20.92 -24.43 -5.17
C HIS A 431 20.61 -24.68 -6.66
N GLU A 432 21.24 -25.67 -7.28
CA GLU A 432 21.05 -25.98 -8.71
C GLU A 432 19.59 -26.39 -9.05
N GLY A 433 18.90 -27.02 -8.10
CA GLY A 433 17.48 -27.40 -8.21
C GLY A 433 16.48 -26.23 -8.06
N PHE A 434 16.95 -24.98 -8.11
CA PHE A 434 16.11 -23.80 -8.06
C PHE A 434 15.18 -23.72 -9.29
N PRO A 435 13.91 -23.28 -9.14
CA PRO A 435 12.96 -23.22 -10.25
C PRO A 435 13.50 -22.46 -11.46
N GLN A 436 13.40 -23.05 -12.65
CA GLN A 436 13.73 -22.36 -13.89
C GLN A 436 12.52 -21.60 -14.43
N GLU A 437 12.79 -20.57 -15.23
CA GLU A 437 11.76 -19.86 -15.98
C GLU A 437 10.96 -20.83 -16.85
N LEU A 438 9.64 -20.71 -16.80
CA LEU A 438 8.73 -21.59 -17.53
C LEU A 438 8.44 -20.99 -18.91
N VAL A 439 8.83 -21.70 -19.96
CA VAL A 439 8.40 -21.38 -21.33
C VAL A 439 7.08 -22.10 -21.60
N VAL A 440 6.03 -21.33 -21.88
CA VAL A 440 4.69 -21.86 -22.17
C VAL A 440 4.32 -21.57 -23.63
N ALA A 441 3.95 -22.61 -24.37
CA ALA A 441 3.48 -22.45 -25.75
C ALA A 441 2.00 -22.08 -25.79
N LEU A 442 1.68 -20.89 -26.29
CA LEU A 442 0.32 -20.48 -26.61
C LEU A 442 0.00 -20.81 -28.07
N ARG A 443 -1.18 -21.40 -28.30
CA ARG A 443 -1.70 -21.65 -29.65
C ARG A 443 -2.88 -20.70 -29.90
N PRO A 444 -2.79 -19.73 -30.84
CA PRO A 444 -3.88 -18.79 -31.10
C PRO A 444 -5.24 -19.49 -31.35
N SER A 445 -5.24 -20.57 -32.13
CA SER A 445 -6.45 -21.36 -32.41
C SER A 445 -7.06 -22.03 -31.17
N ARG A 446 -6.27 -22.34 -30.14
CA ARG A 446 -6.79 -22.87 -28.87
C ARG A 446 -7.46 -21.79 -28.06
N THR A 447 -6.94 -20.56 -28.09
CA THR A 447 -7.56 -19.39 -27.45
C THR A 447 -8.98 -19.18 -27.97
N GLU A 448 -9.15 -19.13 -29.30
CA GLU A 448 -10.46 -18.99 -29.94
C GLU A 448 -11.43 -20.13 -29.57
N LYS A 449 -10.94 -21.37 -29.57
CA LYS A 449 -11.75 -22.54 -29.22
C LYS A 449 -12.24 -22.52 -27.78
N ILE A 450 -11.41 -22.03 -26.85
CA ILE A 450 -11.77 -21.96 -25.42
C ILE A 450 -12.69 -20.78 -25.13
N LEU A 451 -12.39 -19.61 -25.71
CA LEU A 451 -13.15 -18.38 -25.45
C LEU A 451 -14.45 -18.29 -26.26
N GLY A 452 -14.52 -18.96 -27.41
CA GLY A 452 -15.65 -18.86 -28.34
C GLY A 452 -15.71 -17.51 -29.09
N LEU A 453 -14.61 -16.74 -29.08
CA LEU A 453 -14.49 -15.44 -29.73
C LEU A 453 -13.10 -15.29 -30.36
N GLU A 454 -13.02 -14.56 -31.48
CA GLU A 454 -11.76 -14.25 -32.15
C GLU A 454 -11.04 -13.13 -31.39
N VAL A 455 -9.81 -13.41 -30.94
CA VAL A 455 -8.91 -12.42 -30.34
C VAL A 455 -7.70 -12.29 -31.25
N PRO A 456 -7.46 -11.14 -31.90
CA PRO A 456 -6.31 -10.96 -32.78
C PRO A 456 -5.00 -11.32 -32.07
N GLU A 457 -4.08 -11.99 -32.76
CA GLU A 457 -2.79 -12.43 -32.19
C GLU A 457 -2.00 -11.26 -31.60
N THR A 458 -2.03 -10.10 -32.26
CA THR A 458 -1.42 -8.86 -31.76
C THR A 458 -1.98 -8.41 -30.41
N GLN A 459 -3.30 -8.60 -30.19
CA GLN A 459 -3.94 -8.30 -28.92
C GLN A 459 -3.59 -9.35 -27.85
N GLN A 460 -3.47 -10.63 -28.22
CA GLN A 460 -3.01 -11.69 -27.30
C GLN A 460 -1.58 -11.39 -26.82
N GLN A 461 -0.67 -11.09 -27.74
CA GLN A 461 0.72 -10.72 -27.45
C GLN A 461 0.80 -9.48 -26.56
N ALA A 462 0.07 -8.40 -26.91
CA ALA A 462 0.06 -7.18 -26.11
C ALA A 462 -0.45 -7.41 -24.68
N SER A 463 -1.48 -8.24 -24.51
CA SER A 463 -2.04 -8.57 -23.18
C SER A 463 -1.04 -9.34 -22.33
N LEU A 464 -0.36 -10.34 -22.91
CA LEU A 464 0.68 -11.11 -22.22
C LEU A 464 1.90 -10.25 -21.88
N ALA A 465 2.33 -9.38 -22.80
CA ALA A 465 3.43 -8.46 -22.54
C ALA A 465 3.14 -7.51 -21.37
N ARG A 466 1.91 -6.98 -21.26
CA ARG A 466 1.49 -6.15 -20.11
C ARG A 466 1.50 -6.93 -18.79
N LEU A 467 1.23 -8.23 -18.84
CA LEU A 467 1.36 -9.14 -17.69
C LEU A 467 2.80 -9.56 -17.39
N GLY A 468 3.79 -9.05 -18.14
CA GLY A 468 5.21 -9.31 -17.92
C GLY A 468 5.75 -10.59 -18.58
N PHE A 469 5.02 -11.16 -19.54
CA PHE A 469 5.56 -12.25 -20.36
C PHE A 469 6.46 -11.69 -21.48
N GLU A 470 7.56 -12.38 -21.73
CA GLU A 470 8.45 -12.09 -22.85
C GLU A 470 8.24 -13.14 -23.95
N GLU A 471 8.22 -12.68 -25.21
CA GLU A 471 8.16 -13.59 -26.34
C GLU A 471 9.54 -14.24 -26.54
N VAL A 472 9.58 -15.57 -26.58
CA VAL A 472 10.82 -16.32 -26.82
C VAL A 472 10.87 -16.73 -28.30
N PRO A 473 11.78 -16.16 -29.11
CA PRO A 473 11.89 -16.52 -30.52
C PRO A 473 12.34 -17.98 -30.67
N GLY A 474 11.74 -18.71 -31.62
CA GLY A 474 12.33 -19.94 -32.16
C GLY A 474 12.07 -21.25 -31.42
N HIS A 475 11.19 -21.30 -30.41
CA HIS A 475 10.71 -22.59 -29.90
C HIS A 475 9.60 -23.12 -30.82
N ALA A 476 9.99 -23.88 -31.85
CA ALA A 476 9.06 -24.72 -32.59
C ALA A 476 8.27 -25.56 -31.58
N ALA A 477 6.93 -25.49 -31.66
CA ALA A 477 6.04 -26.28 -30.82
C ALA A 477 6.56 -27.72 -30.74
N LEU A 478 6.80 -28.23 -29.52
CA LEU A 478 6.97 -29.66 -29.33
C LEU A 478 5.74 -30.35 -29.96
N PRO A 479 5.93 -31.31 -30.88
CA PRO A 479 4.82 -32.02 -31.49
C PRO A 479 3.97 -32.70 -30.40
N ALA A 480 2.67 -32.71 -30.67
CA ALA A 480 1.55 -32.92 -29.76
C ALA A 480 1.62 -34.13 -28.82
#